data_AF-W4KFG0-F1
#
_entry.id   AF-W4KFG0-F1
#
_cell.length_a   1.000
_cell.length_b   1.000
_cell.length_c   1.000
_cell.angle_alpha   90.00
_cell.angle_beta   90.00
_cell.angle_gamma   90.00
#
_symmetry.space_group_name_H-M   'P 1'
#
loop_
_entity.id
_entity.type
_entity.pdbx_description
1 polymer ?
#
loop_
_entity_poly.entity_id
_entity_poly.type
_entity_poly.pdbx_seq_one_letter_code
_entity_poly.pdbx_strand_id
1 'polypeptide(L)'
;MSLICERRHVHYRIVFKELGKSLREIHDLHDAFEALIDALMALKLLHKYKFVHRGIGAGNILLIEKRGVLADLDSAQSLSPNSLLKDPVGTYPFMAMEVSVRSYFFILHKMQSWQIAH
;
A
#
# COMPACT_ATOMS: atom_id res chain seq x y z
N MET A 1 14.05 -40.84 -8.85
CA MET A 1 13.17 -40.45 -7.73
C MET A 1 13.36 -38.98 -7.48
N SER A 2 12.51 -38.14 -8.09
CA SER A 2 12.53 -36.69 -7.91
C SER A 2 11.62 -36.33 -6.74
N LEU A 3 12.20 -35.77 -5.68
CA LEU A 3 11.46 -35.25 -4.54
C LEU A 3 10.64 -34.04 -4.98
N ILE A 4 9.33 -34.22 -5.14
CA ILE A 4 8.39 -33.10 -5.25
C ILE A 4 8.21 -32.57 -3.83
N CYS A 5 8.85 -31.43 -3.54
CA CYS A 5 8.56 -30.65 -2.35
C CYS A 5 7.19 -29.99 -2.52
N GLU A 6 6.13 -30.66 -2.05
CA GLU A 6 4.81 -30.06 -1.92
C GLU A 6 4.91 -28.87 -0.95
N ARG A 7 4.98 -27.65 -1.50
CA ARG A 7 4.82 -26.44 -0.70
C ARG A 7 3.39 -26.40 -0.16
N ARG A 8 3.22 -26.73 1.12
CA ARG A 8 1.96 -26.46 1.82
C ARG A 8 1.75 -24.95 1.91
N HIS A 9 0.84 -24.44 1.08
CA HIS A 9 0.35 -23.07 1.19
C HIS A 9 -0.62 -23.00 2.38
N VAL A 10 -0.14 -22.52 3.51
CA VAL A 10 -1.00 -22.23 4.67
C VAL A 10 -1.74 -20.93 4.36
N HIS A 11 -3.04 -21.04 4.10
CA HIS A 11 -3.92 -19.89 3.97
C HIS A 11 -4.20 -19.32 5.35
N TYR A 12 -3.62 -18.16 5.67
CA TYR A 12 -4.02 -17.37 6.82
C TYR A 12 -5.03 -16.30 6.34
N ARG A 13 -6.16 -16.18 7.03
CA ARG A 13 -7.15 -15.11 6.80
C ARG A 13 -7.22 -14.27 8.05
N ILE A 14 -6.78 -13.02 7.94
CA ILE A 14 -6.98 -12.04 9.01
C ILE A 14 -8.40 -11.50 8.84
N VAL A 15 -9.32 -11.95 9.70
CA VAL A 15 -10.71 -11.50 9.69
C VAL A 15 -10.84 -10.36 10.70
N PHE A 16 -11.08 -9.15 10.21
CA PHE A 16 -11.49 -8.02 11.04
C PHE A 16 -13.01 -8.05 11.20
N LYS A 17 -13.52 -7.85 12.42
CA LYS A 17 -14.96 -7.66 12.70
C LYS A 17 -15.41 -6.40 11.96
N GLU A 18 -16.23 -6.49 10.91
CA GLU A 18 -16.76 -5.37 10.08
C GLU A 18 -16.47 -3.98 10.68
N LEU A 19 -15.28 -3.43 10.39
CA LEU A 19 -14.80 -2.26 11.13
C LEU A 19 -15.32 -0.95 10.52
N GLY A 20 -15.82 -0.94 9.28
CA GLY A 20 -16.28 0.28 8.62
C GLY A 20 -16.66 0.10 7.17
N LYS A 21 -17.05 1.21 6.53
CA LYS A 21 -17.43 1.25 5.10
C LYS A 21 -16.20 1.49 4.24
N SER A 22 -16.08 0.79 3.12
CA SER A 22 -15.03 1.11 2.16
C SER A 22 -15.33 2.42 1.44
N LEU A 23 -14.29 3.12 0.97
CA LEU A 23 -14.47 4.35 0.17
C LEU A 23 -15.31 4.12 -1.08
N ARG A 24 -15.41 2.87 -1.58
CA ARG A 24 -16.31 2.50 -2.69
C ARG A 24 -17.79 2.63 -2.34
N GLU A 25 -18.14 2.51 -1.07
CA GLU A 25 -19.52 2.45 -0.57
C GLU A 25 -19.94 3.76 0.11
N ILE A 26 -19.04 4.74 0.19
CA ILE A 26 -19.32 6.06 0.75
C ILE A 26 -19.88 6.95 -0.38
N HIS A 27 -21.08 7.48 -0.15
CA HIS A 27 -21.74 8.41 -1.06
C HIS A 27 -21.79 9.84 -0.51
N ASP A 28 -21.48 10.00 0.78
CA ASP A 28 -21.34 11.31 1.40
C ASP A 28 -19.95 11.87 1.12
N LEU A 29 -19.89 13.09 0.59
CA LEU A 29 -18.63 13.73 0.21
C LEU A 29 -17.76 14.06 1.42
N HIS A 30 -18.36 14.50 2.52
CA HIS A 30 -17.62 14.85 3.73
C HIS A 30 -16.92 13.61 4.29
N ASP A 31 -17.64 12.51 4.45
CA ASP A 31 -17.11 11.22 4.88
C ASP A 31 -16.03 10.67 3.94
N ALA A 32 -16.19 10.86 2.62
CA ALA A 32 -15.17 10.46 1.64
C ALA A 32 -13.88 11.28 1.79
N PHE A 33 -13.99 12.60 1.99
CA PHE A 33 -12.82 13.46 2.20
C PHE A 33 -12.11 13.17 3.53
N GLU A 34 -12.86 12.94 4.61
CA GLU A 34 -12.29 12.52 5.90
C GLU A 34 -11.49 11.23 5.76
N ALA A 35 -12.07 10.21 5.10
CA ALA A 35 -11.37 8.95 4.84
C ALA A 35 -10.09 9.13 4.02
N LEU A 36 -10.12 10.00 3.01
CA LEU A 36 -8.96 10.31 2.16
C LEU A 36 -7.86 11.06 2.91
N ILE A 37 -8.20 12.06 3.74
CA ILE A 37 -7.24 12.83 4.53
C ILE A 37 -6.48 11.92 5.49
N ASP A 38 -7.20 11.08 6.22
CA ASP A 38 -6.59 10.13 7.14
C ASP A 38 -5.74 9.07 6.42
N ALA A 39 -6.21 8.55 5.27
CA ALA A 39 -5.41 7.63 4.45
C ALA A 39 -4.11 8.29 3.94
N LEU A 40 -4.15 9.57 3.56
CA LEU A 40 -2.96 10.33 3.17
C LEU A 40 -1.96 10.47 4.34
N MET A 41 -2.44 10.67 5.57
CA MET A 41 -1.58 10.70 6.75
C MET A 41 -0.92 9.34 7.00
N ALA A 42 -1.66 8.24 6.85
CA ALA A 42 -1.11 6.89 6.94
C ALA A 42 -0.03 6.63 5.87
N LEU A 43 -0.26 7.04 4.63
CA LEU A 43 0.74 6.96 3.55
C LEU A 43 1.99 7.78 3.85
N LYS A 44 1.82 9.00 4.38
CA LYS A 44 2.95 9.84 4.81
C LYS A 44 3.79 9.14 5.90
N LEU A 45 3.13 8.46 6.84
CA LEU A 45 3.81 7.68 7.88
C LEU A 45 4.57 6.49 7.28
N LEU A 46 3.95 5.71 6.39
CA LEU A 46 4.62 4.60 5.69
C LEU A 46 5.86 5.08 4.93
N HIS A 47 5.73 6.18 4.19
CA HIS A 47 6.85 6.77 3.46
C HIS A 47 7.97 7.27 4.39
N LYS A 48 7.63 7.82 5.58
CA LYS A 48 8.62 8.20 6.59
C LYS A 48 9.48 7.01 7.03
N TYR A 49 8.88 5.83 7.14
CA TYR A 49 9.57 4.58 7.47
C TYR A 49 10.09 3.82 6.25
N LYS A 50 10.14 4.45 5.06
CA LYS A 50 10.64 3.87 3.81
C LYS A 50 9.83 2.65 3.36
N PHE A 51 8.51 2.63 3.59
CA PHE A 51 7.60 1.64 3.05
C PHE A 51 6.67 2.26 2.01
N VAL A 52 6.38 1.53 0.92
CA VAL A 52 5.35 1.86 -0.05
C VAL A 52 4.21 0.86 0.04
N HIS A 53 2.96 1.32 0.02
CA HIS A 53 1.78 0.47 0.19
C HIS A 53 1.52 -0.47 -1.00
N ARG A 54 1.70 0.04 -2.23
CA ARG A 54 1.51 -0.64 -3.54
C ARG A 54 0.07 -1.09 -3.88
N GLY A 55 -0.77 -1.38 -2.90
CA GLY A 55 -2.19 -1.74 -3.08
C GLY A 55 -3.18 -0.60 -2.81
N ILE A 56 -2.91 0.64 -3.23
CA ILE A 56 -3.85 1.75 -2.98
C ILE A 56 -5.06 1.59 -3.91
N GLY A 57 -6.27 1.67 -3.33
CA GLY A 57 -7.52 1.69 -4.08
C GLY A 57 -8.69 1.91 -3.13
N ALA A 58 -9.85 2.30 -3.68
CA ALA A 58 -11.02 2.65 -2.87
C ALA A 58 -11.55 1.51 -1.98
N GLY A 59 -11.16 0.25 -2.25
CA GLY A 59 -11.52 -0.89 -1.41
C GLY A 59 -10.64 -1.04 -0.16
N ASN A 60 -9.45 -0.43 -0.17
CA ASN A 60 -8.45 -0.52 0.89
C ASN A 60 -8.40 0.75 1.75
N ILE A 61 -9.31 1.70 1.51
CA ILE A 61 -9.53 2.87 2.35
C ILE A 61 -10.87 2.67 3.02
N LEU A 62 -10.86 2.59 4.35
CA LEU A 62 -12.05 2.34 5.16
C LEU A 62 -12.38 3.58 5.98
N LEU A 63 -13.66 3.84 6.21
CA LEU A 63 -14.14 4.81 7.20
C LEU A 63 -14.69 4.05 8.41
N ILE A 64 -14.01 4.20 9.54
CA ILE A 64 -14.27 3.51 10.81
C ILE A 64 -14.50 4.60 11.86
N GLU A 65 -15.68 4.65 12.46
CA GLU A 65 -15.99 5.64 13.53
C GLU A 65 -15.60 7.09 13.16
N LYS A 66 -15.86 7.48 11.90
CA LYS A 66 -15.49 8.78 11.30
C LYS A 66 -13.98 9.03 11.09
N ARG A 67 -13.17 7.98 11.12
CA ARG A 67 -11.73 8.02 10.83
C ARG A 67 -11.40 7.18 9.62
N GLY A 68 -10.57 7.70 8.73
CA GLY A 68 -10.01 6.94 7.62
C GLY A 68 -8.96 5.96 8.11
N VAL A 69 -8.99 4.75 7.57
CA VAL A 69 -8.01 3.71 7.84
C VAL A 69 -7.53 3.14 6.51
N LEU A 70 -6.21 3.15 6.34
CA LEU A 70 -5.54 2.49 5.22
C LEU A 70 -5.33 1.00 5.58
N ALA A 71 -6.07 0.13 4.91
CA ALA A 71 -6.05 -1.31 5.10
C ALA A 71 -5.17 -2.00 4.04
N ASP A 72 -4.95 -3.32 4.19
CA ASP A 72 -4.20 -4.16 3.25
C ASP A 72 -2.71 -3.79 3.11
N LEU A 73 -2.01 -3.77 4.26
CA LEU A 73 -0.56 -3.55 4.34
C LEU A 73 0.28 -4.76 3.90
N ASP A 74 -0.34 -5.90 3.61
CA ASP A 74 0.36 -7.11 3.18
C ASP A 74 1.08 -6.92 1.83
N SER A 75 0.58 -6.01 1.00
CA SER A 75 1.25 -5.60 -0.23
C SER A 75 2.37 -4.59 0.00
N ALA A 76 2.60 -4.09 1.23
CA ALA A 76 3.61 -3.06 1.47
C ALA A 76 5.04 -3.60 1.26
N GLN A 77 5.94 -2.75 0.77
CA GLN A 77 7.33 -3.10 0.52
C GLN A 77 8.28 -2.03 1.05
N SER A 78 9.37 -2.47 1.68
CA SER A 78 10.46 -1.58 2.08
C SER A 78 11.26 -1.12 0.85
N LEU A 79 11.54 0.18 0.80
CA LEU A 79 12.38 0.83 -0.20
C LEU A 79 13.88 0.67 0.11
N SER A 80 14.28 -0.34 0.88
CA SER A 80 15.70 -0.60 1.14
C SER A 80 16.42 -0.98 -0.15
N PRO A 81 17.69 -0.57 -0.35
CA PRO A 81 18.44 -0.92 -1.56
C PRO A 81 18.65 -2.42 -1.75
N ASN A 82 18.46 -3.21 -0.68
CA ASN A 82 18.54 -4.67 -0.68
C ASN A 82 17.18 -5.34 -0.82
N SER A 83 16.08 -4.60 -0.96
CA SER A 83 14.78 -5.21 -1.17
C SER A 83 14.76 -5.81 -2.58
N LEU A 84 14.64 -7.14 -2.65
CA LEU A 84 14.43 -7.83 -3.91
C LEU A 84 13.20 -7.22 -4.59
N LEU A 85 13.32 -6.91 -5.88
CA LEU A 85 12.22 -6.44 -6.70
C LEU A 85 11.14 -7.53 -6.72
N LYS A 86 10.19 -7.44 -5.79
CA LYS A 86 8.97 -8.25 -5.81
C LYS A 86 8.17 -7.90 -7.06
N ASP A 87 7.44 -8.88 -7.58
CA ASP A 87 6.51 -8.66 -8.69
C ASP A 87 5.58 -7.47 -8.41
N PRO A 88 5.20 -6.71 -9.45
CA PRO A 88 4.27 -5.60 -9.29
C PRO A 88 2.94 -6.12 -8.75
N VAL A 89 2.55 -5.59 -7.59
CA VAL A 89 1.27 -5.86 -6.93
C VAL A 89 0.50 -4.54 -6.89
N GLY A 90 -0.74 -4.53 -7.37
CA GLY A 90 -1.61 -3.36 -7.32
C GLY A 90 -2.92 -3.57 -8.08
N THR A 91 -3.91 -2.75 -7.80
CA THR A 91 -5.17 -2.74 -8.56
C THR A 91 -4.92 -1.97 -9.85
N TYR A 92 -4.95 -2.63 -11.01
CA TYR A 92 -4.54 -2.09 -12.33
C TYR A 92 -4.97 -0.63 -12.62
N PRO A 93 -6.22 -0.20 -12.36
CA PRO A 93 -6.65 1.20 -12.57
C PRO A 93 -5.90 2.26 -11.73
N PHE A 94 -5.33 1.86 -10.60
CA PHE A 94 -4.68 2.77 -9.62
C PHE A 94 -3.17 2.53 -9.53
N MET A 95 -2.62 1.64 -10.38
CA MET A 95 -1.20 1.34 -10.39
C MET A 95 -0.44 2.49 -11.03
N ALA A 96 0.60 2.99 -10.35
CA ALA A 96 1.47 4.02 -10.89
C ALA A 96 2.25 3.48 -12.11
N MET A 97 2.49 4.34 -13.10
CA MET A 97 3.11 3.94 -14.37
C MET A 97 4.49 3.32 -14.14
N GLU A 98 5.30 3.91 -13.27
CA GLU A 98 6.62 3.41 -12.87
C GLU A 98 6.60 1.99 -12.30
N VAL A 99 5.51 1.63 -11.58
CA VAL A 99 5.31 0.27 -11.05
C VAL A 99 4.96 -0.68 -12.18
N SER A 100 4.08 -0.25 -13.10
CA SER A 100 3.67 -1.06 -14.26
C SER A 100 4.83 -1.37 -15.22
N VAL A 101 5.77 -0.42 -15.40
CA VAL A 101 6.94 -0.58 -16.25
C VAL A 101 8.17 -1.09 -15.48
N ARG A 102 8.04 -1.39 -14.18
CA ARG A 102 9.13 -1.80 -13.27
C ARG A 102 10.33 -0.84 -13.26
N SER A 103 10.09 0.43 -13.58
CA SER A 103 11.12 1.47 -13.65
C SER A 103 10.74 2.61 -12.72
N TYR A 104 11.23 2.54 -11.48
CA TYR A 104 10.94 3.51 -10.42
C TYR A 104 11.72 4.82 -10.61
N PHE A 105 11.29 5.65 -11.58
CA PHE A 105 11.95 6.92 -11.93
C PHE A 105 12.03 7.93 -10.78
N PHE A 106 11.05 7.93 -9.87
CA PHE A 106 10.94 8.94 -8.80
C PHE A 106 11.61 8.54 -7.47
N ILE A 107 12.14 7.32 -7.34
CA ILE A 107 12.88 6.89 -6.13
C ILE A 107 14.27 7.55 -6.07
N LEU A 108 14.91 7.76 -7.23
CA LEU A 108 16.30 8.24 -7.30
C LEU A 108 16.43 9.75 -7.04
N HIS A 109 15.46 10.58 -7.43
CA HIS A 109 15.57 12.03 -7.29
C HIS A 109 15.42 12.54 -5.84
N LYS A 110 14.77 11.77 -4.96
CA LYS A 110 14.67 12.10 -3.52
C LYS A 110 15.86 11.59 -2.69
N MET A 111 16.70 10.70 -3.21
CA MET A 111 17.91 10.27 -2.47
C MET A 111 19.07 11.27 -2.62
N GLN A 112 19.20 11.95 -3.77
CA GLN A 112 20.25 12.97 -3.97
C GLN A 112 19.98 14.28 -3.21
N SER A 113 18.71 14.65 -2.99
CA SER A 113 18.35 15.86 -2.24
C SER A 113 18.53 15.73 -0.72
N TRP A 114 18.60 14.50 -0.19
CA TRP A 114 18.84 14.24 1.24
C TRP A 114 20.33 14.07 1.60
N GLN A 115 21.23 13.98 0.61
CA GLN A 115 22.68 13.92 0.86
C GLN A 115 23.36 15.31 0.90
N ILE A 116 22.62 16.40 0.66
CA ILE A 116 23.17 17.77 0.64
C ILE A 116 22.71 18.58 1.89
N ALA A 117 21.93 17.97 2.78
CA ALA A 117 21.48 18.59 4.03
C ALA A 117 22.09 17.87 5.25
N HIS A 118 23.41 17.90 5.37
CA HIS A 118 24.15 17.64 6.61
C HIS A 118 25.37 18.55 6.66
#